data_AF-A0A7S0JTF8-F1
#
_entry.id   AF-A0A7S0JTF8-F1
#
_cell.length_a   1.000
_cell.length_b   1.000
_cell.length_c   1.000
_cell.angle_alpha   90.00
_cell.angle_beta   90.00
_cell.angle_gamma   90.00
#
_symmetry.space_group_name_H-M   'P 1'
#
loop_
_entity.id
_entity.type
_entity.pdbx_description
1 polymer ?
#
loop_
_entity_poly.entity_id
_entity_poly.type
_entity_poly.pdbx_seq_one_letter_code
_entity_poly.pdbx_strand_id
1 'polypeptide(L)'
;LDSVFKPLMHVILLIWKNSGHYNTPARLVVLVREICNAVIKQALAFVNGKVVFEAISDDEETEAIRLLTKTIEVCGLLKSVYSSYKATANAECPDRPWRIQNAALFVRLDAFIERCHDVLEMTQIVVKFKKLAKVDVGGTKGAVLTHAVKDPGGIHPDFMAAVETFQAVPYDILNIDEDRFDDDYYDFRCTVKELERRLSSVLTQAFEDQDTVIGQFKVLETFEALLDRPTIQDELERKHIAMVQGYGEDLKRVQEIFLTQREAPPIAHNLPPIAGALTWCRGLKERISVPMAKIRELGRALMDREEAKEVAKVHTTIMASLEDFEQAKIEEWGSDLEASSESKLRLPLLVRGSDEATTELEGRLLHVNFDPALVRLLREVKYFLLLDLEVPESAFNIYKSAKQFRTQTAALDLMVQMYNQMLNEMLPVEAPLLKQQLAKIDALLVKGLREITWKSSGINTFIADTQALVREA
;
A
#
# COMPACT_ATOMS: atom_id res chain seq x y z
N LEU A 1 -43.66 0.96 6.73
CA LEU A 1 -43.51 1.54 8.09
C LEU A 1 -44.17 2.92 8.15
N ASP A 2 -43.76 3.86 7.29
CA ASP A 2 -44.47 5.15 7.11
C ASP A 2 -45.96 5.01 6.76
N SER A 3 -46.30 3.95 6.02
CA SER A 3 -47.66 3.59 5.62
C SER A 3 -48.57 3.14 6.77
N VAL A 4 -48.04 2.89 7.99
CA VAL A 4 -48.83 2.37 9.12
C VAL A 4 -48.90 3.39 10.25
N PHE A 5 -47.76 3.93 10.71
CA PHE A 5 -47.75 4.86 11.84
C PHE A 5 -48.34 6.23 11.51
N LYS A 6 -48.12 6.76 10.29
CA LYS A 6 -48.68 8.07 9.90
C LYS A 6 -50.21 8.03 9.81
N PRO A 7 -50.86 7.06 9.14
CA PRO A 7 -52.32 6.96 9.13
C PRO A 7 -52.89 6.71 10.53
N LEU A 8 -52.24 5.88 11.35
CA LEU A 8 -52.66 5.64 12.73
C LEU A 8 -52.70 6.93 13.56
N MET A 9 -51.61 7.70 13.55
CA MET A 9 -51.54 8.98 14.28
C MET A 9 -52.50 10.03 13.70
N HIS A 10 -52.74 10.02 12.39
CA HIS A 10 -53.73 10.86 11.74
C HIS A 10 -55.15 10.57 12.23
N VAL A 11 -55.53 9.29 12.33
CA VAL A 11 -56.84 8.90 12.87
C VAL A 11 -56.99 9.32 14.33
N ILE A 12 -55.94 9.16 15.14
CA ILE A 12 -55.93 9.63 16.54
C ILE A 12 -56.15 11.15 16.62
N LEU A 13 -55.49 11.92 15.75
CA LEU A 13 -55.68 13.37 15.66
C LEU A 13 -57.12 13.74 15.25
N LEU A 14 -57.72 13.05 14.28
CA LEU A 14 -59.11 13.29 13.87
C LEU A 14 -60.11 12.96 15.00
N ILE A 15 -59.90 11.88 15.75
CA ILE A 15 -60.71 11.53 16.91
C ILE A 15 -60.57 12.60 17.99
N TRP A 16 -59.35 13.11 18.21
CA TRP A 16 -59.09 14.18 19.16
C TRP A 16 -59.84 15.48 18.82
N LYS A 17 -59.89 15.84 17.52
CA LYS A 17 -60.61 17.03 17.03
C LYS A 17 -62.12 16.91 17.18
N ASN A 18 -62.69 15.76 16.80
CA ASN A 18 -64.13 15.64 16.57
C ASN A 18 -64.90 14.97 17.72
N SER A 19 -64.23 14.25 18.62
CA SER A 19 -64.91 13.53 19.71
C SER A 19 -65.20 14.42 20.92
N GLY A 20 -66.41 14.34 21.47
CA GLY A 20 -66.76 14.97 22.75
C GLY A 20 -66.25 14.23 24.00
N HIS A 21 -65.84 12.97 23.86
CA HIS A 21 -65.48 12.11 25.01
C HIS A 21 -64.04 11.57 24.96
N TYR A 22 -63.42 11.46 23.77
CA TYR A 22 -62.11 10.83 23.59
C TYR A 22 -60.93 11.82 23.45
N ASN A 23 -61.15 13.11 23.70
CA ASN A 23 -60.13 14.16 23.60
C ASN A 23 -59.57 14.61 24.96
N THR A 24 -59.28 13.64 25.82
CA THR A 24 -58.68 13.88 27.15
C THR A 24 -57.25 13.34 27.21
N PRO A 25 -56.30 14.07 27.83
CA PRO A 25 -54.90 13.63 27.90
C PRO A 25 -54.74 12.24 28.51
N ALA A 26 -55.53 11.89 29.53
CA ALA A 26 -55.49 10.58 30.17
C ALA A 26 -55.78 9.44 29.18
N ARG A 27 -56.78 9.58 28.30
CA ARG A 27 -57.13 8.54 27.31
C ARG A 27 -56.07 8.42 26.22
N LEU A 28 -55.51 9.55 25.78
CA LEU A 28 -54.42 9.55 24.80
C LEU A 28 -53.16 8.88 25.35
N VAL A 29 -52.83 9.10 26.63
CA VAL A 29 -51.72 8.41 27.30
C VAL A 29 -51.90 6.90 27.27
N VAL A 30 -53.07 6.39 27.66
CA VAL A 30 -53.36 4.95 27.64
C VAL A 30 -53.26 4.41 26.21
N LEU A 31 -53.88 5.07 25.24
CA LEU A 31 -53.88 4.62 23.85
C LEU A 31 -52.46 4.52 23.27
N VAL A 32 -51.62 5.54 23.47
CA VAL A 32 -50.25 5.53 22.95
C VAL A 32 -49.39 4.50 23.67
N ARG A 33 -49.59 4.28 24.98
CA ARG A 33 -48.92 3.20 25.71
C ARG A 33 -49.28 1.83 25.15
N GLU A 34 -50.55 1.58 24.84
CA GLU A 34 -50.96 0.31 24.22
C GLU A 34 -50.42 0.14 22.80
N ILE A 35 -50.30 1.22 22.02
CA ILE A 35 -49.62 1.19 20.72
C ILE A 35 -48.13 0.82 20.90
N CYS A 36 -47.45 1.40 21.89
CA CYS A 36 -46.07 1.04 22.20
C CYS A 36 -45.94 -0.43 22.60
N ASN A 37 -46.84 -0.94 23.46
CA ASN A 37 -46.87 -2.35 23.85
C ASN A 37 -47.08 -3.27 22.63
N ALA A 38 -47.97 -2.91 21.72
CA ALA A 38 -48.22 -3.66 20.49
C ALA A 38 -46.99 -3.68 19.57
N VAL A 39 -46.29 -2.56 19.45
CA VAL A 39 -45.04 -2.47 18.66
C VAL A 39 -43.93 -3.31 19.29
N ILE A 40 -43.75 -3.26 20.62
CA ILE A 40 -42.78 -4.12 21.33
C ILE A 40 -43.11 -5.60 21.10
N LYS A 41 -44.38 -6.00 21.23
CA LYS A 41 -44.79 -7.39 21.00
C LYS A 41 -44.50 -7.84 19.56
N GLN A 42 -44.75 -6.98 18.58
CA GLN A 42 -44.44 -7.28 17.18
C GLN A 42 -42.92 -7.32 16.93
N ALA A 43 -42.15 -6.45 17.59
CA ALA A 43 -40.70 -6.44 17.52
C ALA A 43 -40.12 -7.74 18.10
N LEU A 44 -40.58 -8.19 19.26
CA LEU A 44 -40.17 -9.47 19.88
C LEU A 44 -40.55 -10.70 19.04
N ALA A 45 -41.62 -10.62 18.24
CA ALA A 45 -41.97 -11.66 17.29
C ALA A 45 -41.07 -11.67 16.04
N PHE A 46 -40.45 -10.52 15.72
CA PHE A 46 -39.54 -10.35 14.59
C PHE A 46 -38.08 -10.67 14.96
N VAL A 47 -37.63 -10.22 16.14
CA VAL A 47 -36.32 -10.50 16.71
C VAL A 47 -36.46 -10.75 18.20
N ASN A 48 -35.94 -11.88 18.66
CA ASN A 48 -35.87 -12.25 20.08
C ASN A 48 -34.45 -12.73 20.41
N GLY A 49 -34.15 -12.92 21.69
CA GLY A 49 -32.84 -13.37 22.14
C GLY A 49 -32.39 -14.67 21.48
N LYS A 50 -33.31 -15.61 21.28
CA LYS A 50 -33.02 -16.89 20.62
C LYS A 50 -32.56 -16.70 19.19
N VAL A 51 -33.25 -15.87 18.39
CA VAL A 51 -32.86 -15.57 17.00
C VAL A 51 -31.47 -14.93 16.96
N VAL A 52 -31.15 -14.03 17.90
CA VAL A 52 -29.82 -13.42 17.99
C VAL A 52 -28.76 -14.46 18.33
N PHE A 53 -29.02 -15.34 19.30
CA PHE A 53 -28.08 -16.39 19.70
C PHE A 53 -27.88 -17.46 18.62
N GLU A 54 -28.92 -17.85 17.90
CA GLU A 54 -28.84 -18.75 16.74
C GLU A 54 -27.96 -18.13 15.65
N ALA A 55 -28.20 -16.87 15.29
CA ALA A 55 -27.37 -16.17 14.33
C ALA A 55 -25.89 -16.05 14.76
N ILE A 56 -25.61 -15.88 16.06
CA ILE A 56 -24.23 -15.90 16.58
C ILE A 56 -23.60 -17.29 16.46
N SER A 57 -24.38 -18.35 16.65
CA SER A 57 -23.91 -19.73 16.61
C SER A 57 -23.66 -20.18 15.16
N ASP A 58 -24.47 -19.69 14.22
CA ASP A 58 -24.44 -20.04 12.80
C ASP A 58 -23.52 -19.12 11.95
N ASP A 59 -22.72 -18.24 12.58
CA ASP A 59 -21.86 -17.24 11.92
C ASP A 59 -22.64 -16.25 11.01
N GLU A 60 -23.90 -15.95 11.36
CA GLU A 60 -24.80 -15.01 10.67
C GLU A 60 -25.03 -13.71 11.48
N GLU A 61 -24.04 -13.22 12.23
CA GLU A 61 -24.19 -12.06 13.13
C GLU A 61 -24.58 -10.78 12.39
N THR A 62 -24.17 -10.66 11.13
CA THR A 62 -24.53 -9.51 10.28
C THR A 62 -26.04 -9.41 10.07
N GLU A 63 -26.74 -10.54 10.02
CA GLU A 63 -28.20 -10.58 9.95
C GLU A 63 -28.83 -10.19 11.28
N ALA A 64 -28.32 -10.69 12.40
CA ALA A 64 -28.77 -10.27 13.74
C ALA A 64 -28.60 -8.75 13.95
N ILE A 65 -27.45 -8.18 13.57
CA ILE A 65 -27.19 -6.74 13.59
C ILE A 65 -28.23 -5.99 12.74
N ARG A 66 -28.54 -6.49 11.54
CA ARG A 66 -29.54 -5.90 10.65
C ARG A 66 -30.94 -5.91 11.26
N LEU A 67 -31.35 -7.03 11.87
CA LEU A 67 -32.65 -7.20 12.51
C LEU A 67 -32.81 -6.27 13.73
N LEU A 68 -31.79 -6.20 14.59
CA LEU A 68 -31.75 -5.32 15.76
C LEU A 68 -31.78 -3.85 15.36
N THR A 69 -30.92 -3.45 14.40
CA THR A 69 -30.90 -2.08 13.85
C THR A 69 -32.26 -1.71 13.28
N LYS A 70 -32.90 -2.63 12.54
CA LYS A 70 -34.22 -2.37 11.97
C LYS A 70 -35.28 -2.18 13.05
N THR A 71 -35.21 -2.95 14.12
CA THR A 71 -36.13 -2.86 15.25
C THR A 71 -36.00 -1.52 15.97
N ILE A 72 -34.77 -1.07 16.22
CA ILE A 72 -34.47 0.25 16.79
C ILE A 72 -35.02 1.37 15.89
N GLU A 73 -34.76 1.31 14.57
CA GLU A 73 -35.28 2.29 13.60
C GLU A 73 -36.81 2.38 13.63
N VAL A 74 -37.50 1.24 13.66
CA VAL A 74 -38.97 1.18 13.68
C VAL A 74 -39.53 1.81 14.96
N CYS A 75 -38.94 1.50 16.11
CA CYS A 75 -39.34 2.07 17.39
C CYS A 75 -39.07 3.58 17.45
N GLY A 76 -37.92 4.03 16.93
CA GLY A 76 -37.58 5.44 16.78
C GLY A 76 -38.54 6.18 15.83
N LEU A 77 -38.97 5.54 14.75
CA LEU A 77 -39.94 6.10 13.81
C LEU A 77 -41.31 6.35 14.46
N LEU A 78 -41.78 5.45 15.34
CA LEU A 78 -43.03 5.68 16.08
C LEU A 78 -42.93 6.97 16.92
N LYS A 79 -41.82 7.18 17.62
CA LYS A 79 -41.57 8.37 18.44
C LYS A 79 -41.50 9.65 17.60
N SER A 80 -40.84 9.59 16.44
CA SER A 80 -40.72 10.75 15.55
C SER A 80 -42.06 11.13 14.92
N VAL A 81 -42.84 10.14 14.46
CA VAL A 81 -44.20 10.35 13.93
C VAL A 81 -45.12 10.92 15.02
N TYR A 82 -45.13 10.35 16.23
CA TYR A 82 -45.90 10.91 17.35
C TYR A 82 -45.54 12.37 17.62
N SER A 83 -44.24 12.70 17.63
CA SER A 83 -43.76 14.06 17.90
C SER A 83 -44.21 15.06 16.83
N SER A 84 -44.19 14.65 15.56
CA SER A 84 -44.72 15.44 14.45
C SER A 84 -46.23 15.70 14.61
N TYR A 85 -47.01 14.64 14.89
CA TYR A 85 -48.46 14.78 15.09
C TYR A 85 -48.83 15.55 16.36
N LYS A 86 -48.01 15.48 17.41
CA LYS A 86 -48.14 16.31 18.61
C LYS A 86 -47.98 17.80 18.29
N ALA A 87 -47.01 18.15 17.46
CA ALA A 87 -46.82 19.53 17.00
C ALA A 87 -48.02 20.02 16.19
N THR A 88 -48.51 19.20 15.26
CA THR A 88 -49.71 19.48 14.47
C THR A 88 -50.95 19.64 15.35
N ALA A 89 -51.16 18.73 16.32
CA ALA A 89 -52.29 18.80 17.26
C ALA A 89 -52.27 20.09 18.08
N ASN A 90 -51.09 20.52 18.53
CA ASN A 90 -50.95 21.74 19.31
C ASN A 90 -51.19 23.01 18.47
N ALA A 91 -50.84 22.99 17.19
CA ALA A 91 -51.09 24.10 16.27
C ALA A 91 -52.57 24.18 15.86
N GLU A 92 -53.21 23.05 15.57
CA GLU A 92 -54.59 22.99 15.06
C GLU A 92 -55.66 22.99 16.17
N CYS A 93 -55.29 22.66 17.41
CA CYS A 93 -56.20 22.62 18.56
C CYS A 93 -55.58 23.35 19.78
N PRO A 94 -55.43 24.69 19.71
CA PRO A 94 -54.78 25.47 20.77
C PRO A 94 -55.54 25.43 22.11
N ASP A 95 -56.87 25.24 22.08
CA ASP A 95 -57.70 25.11 23.27
C ASP A 95 -57.56 23.75 23.96
N ARG A 96 -57.11 22.72 23.24
CA ARG A 96 -56.94 21.35 23.73
C ARG A 96 -55.63 20.71 23.23
N PRO A 97 -54.47 21.27 23.62
CA PRO A 97 -53.18 20.78 23.17
C PRO A 97 -52.83 19.45 23.85
N TRP A 98 -51.98 18.66 23.19
CA TRP A 98 -51.41 17.43 23.72
C TRP A 98 -50.34 17.76 24.78
N ARG A 99 -50.78 18.19 25.98
CA ARG A 99 -49.93 18.51 27.14
C ARG A 99 -49.46 17.24 27.87
N ILE A 100 -48.78 16.36 27.16
CA ILE A 100 -48.25 15.10 27.69
C ILE A 100 -46.72 15.19 27.69
N GLN A 101 -46.07 14.76 28.76
CA GLN A 101 -44.62 14.60 28.80
C GLN A 101 -44.22 13.36 28.02
N ASN A 102 -43.39 13.53 26.97
CA ASN A 102 -42.97 12.41 26.11
C ASN A 102 -42.24 11.32 26.90
N ALA A 103 -41.40 11.70 27.88
CA ALA A 103 -40.66 10.75 28.71
C ALA A 103 -41.59 9.78 29.45
N ALA A 104 -42.66 10.27 30.08
CA ALA A 104 -43.63 9.43 30.79
C ALA A 104 -44.50 8.57 29.87
N LEU A 105 -44.57 8.90 28.58
CA LEU A 105 -45.34 8.17 27.57
C LEU A 105 -44.56 6.97 27.04
N PHE A 106 -43.27 7.16 26.80
CA PHE A 106 -42.41 6.20 26.12
C PHE A 106 -41.51 5.38 27.04
N VAL A 107 -41.57 5.54 28.37
CA VAL A 107 -40.71 4.81 29.34
C VAL A 107 -40.43 3.35 28.96
N ARG A 108 -41.48 2.56 28.68
CA ARG A 108 -41.34 1.14 28.33
C ARG A 108 -40.71 0.92 26.94
N LEU A 109 -41.06 1.76 25.97
CA LEU A 109 -40.49 1.71 24.62
C LEU A 109 -39.02 2.13 24.63
N ASP A 110 -38.68 3.13 25.43
CA ASP A 110 -37.31 3.62 25.61
C ASP A 110 -36.45 2.55 26.26
N ALA A 111 -36.92 1.92 27.34
CA ALA A 111 -36.24 0.77 27.95
C ALA A 111 -36.01 -0.38 26.96
N PHE A 112 -37.00 -0.69 26.11
CA PHE A 112 -36.83 -1.70 25.05
C PHE A 112 -35.81 -1.30 23.99
N ILE A 113 -35.79 -0.03 23.57
CA ILE A 113 -34.80 0.47 22.61
C ILE A 113 -33.38 0.39 23.20
N GLU A 114 -33.20 0.81 24.45
CA GLU A 114 -31.91 0.69 25.14
C GLU A 114 -31.47 -0.78 25.24
N ARG A 115 -32.38 -1.69 25.60
CA ARG A 115 -32.09 -3.13 25.62
C ARG A 115 -31.67 -3.65 24.24
N CYS A 116 -32.33 -3.21 23.17
CA CYS A 116 -31.92 -3.55 21.80
C CYS A 116 -30.54 -2.96 21.45
N HIS A 117 -30.19 -1.78 21.95
CA HIS A 117 -28.86 -1.20 21.79
C HIS A 117 -27.78 -2.01 22.51
N ASP A 118 -28.02 -2.44 23.75
CA ASP A 118 -27.09 -3.28 24.51
C ASP A 118 -26.80 -4.61 23.79
N VAL A 119 -27.85 -5.27 23.29
CA VAL A 119 -27.73 -6.54 22.54
C VAL A 119 -27.10 -6.32 21.16
N LEU A 120 -27.37 -5.20 20.51
CA LEU A 120 -26.72 -4.81 19.25
C LEU A 120 -25.22 -4.59 19.46
N GLU A 121 -24.84 -3.85 20.50
CA GLU A 121 -23.43 -3.63 20.86
C GLU A 121 -22.76 -4.98 21.12
N MET A 122 -23.36 -5.85 21.94
CA MET A 122 -22.82 -7.19 22.19
C MET A 122 -22.58 -7.98 20.90
N THR A 123 -23.55 -8.03 19.99
CA THR A 123 -23.41 -8.73 18.71
C THR A 123 -22.26 -8.14 17.87
N GLN A 124 -22.10 -6.82 17.85
CA GLN A 124 -20.98 -6.16 17.17
C GLN A 124 -19.62 -6.48 17.81
N ILE A 125 -19.57 -6.60 19.13
CA ILE A 125 -18.38 -7.03 19.88
C ILE A 125 -17.98 -8.45 19.47
N VAL A 126 -18.95 -9.36 19.38
CA VAL A 126 -18.74 -10.75 18.94
C VAL A 126 -18.12 -10.80 17.54
N VAL A 127 -18.66 -10.05 16.58
CA VAL A 127 -18.11 -9.98 15.21
C VAL A 127 -16.65 -9.55 15.20
N LYS A 128 -16.29 -8.54 16.01
CA LYS A 128 -14.92 -8.04 16.08
C LYS A 128 -13.97 -9.07 16.70
N PHE A 129 -14.37 -9.72 17.79
CA PHE A 129 -13.53 -10.68 18.49
C PHE A 129 -13.42 -12.03 17.77
N LYS A 130 -14.44 -12.49 17.03
CA LYS A 130 -14.34 -13.70 16.18
C LYS A 130 -13.23 -13.61 15.14
N LYS A 131 -12.89 -12.41 14.66
CA LYS A 131 -11.76 -12.21 13.73
C LYS A 131 -10.41 -12.60 14.34
N LEU A 132 -10.26 -12.56 15.68
CA LEU A 132 -9.04 -12.98 16.38
C LEU A 132 -8.69 -14.45 16.13
N ALA A 133 -9.67 -15.30 15.79
CA ALA A 133 -9.42 -16.70 15.42
C ALA A 133 -8.44 -16.86 14.24
N LYS A 134 -8.31 -15.84 13.39
CA LYS A 134 -7.45 -15.85 12.19
C LYS A 134 -6.24 -14.92 12.31
N VAL A 135 -6.05 -14.24 13.44
CA VAL A 135 -4.96 -13.29 13.63
C VAL A 135 -3.64 -14.00 13.90
N ASP A 136 -2.66 -13.81 13.02
CA ASP A 136 -1.29 -14.29 13.24
C ASP A 136 -0.36 -13.10 13.42
N VAL A 137 0.29 -13.03 14.58
CA VAL A 137 1.23 -11.96 14.91
C VAL A 137 2.60 -12.31 14.34
N GLY A 138 3.12 -11.44 13.46
CA GLY A 138 4.48 -11.55 12.93
C GLY A 138 5.54 -11.03 13.91
N GLY A 139 6.82 -11.18 13.55
CA GLY A 139 7.96 -10.70 14.35
C GLY A 139 8.68 -11.79 15.13
N THR A 140 9.68 -11.40 15.90
CA THR A 140 10.54 -12.33 16.67
C THR A 140 9.78 -12.96 17.83
N LYS A 141 8.83 -12.21 18.42
CA LYS A 141 7.91 -12.70 19.47
C LYS A 141 6.56 -13.17 18.92
N GLY A 142 6.40 -13.20 17.59
CA GLY A 142 5.12 -13.44 16.93
C GLY A 142 4.43 -14.74 17.35
N ALA A 143 5.18 -15.83 17.47
CA ALA A 143 4.64 -17.12 17.91
C ALA A 143 4.02 -17.04 19.32
N VAL A 144 4.76 -16.50 20.28
CA VAL A 144 4.29 -16.36 21.69
C VAL A 144 3.06 -15.46 21.78
N LEU A 145 3.06 -14.36 21.03
CA LEU A 145 1.93 -13.41 20.99
C LEU A 145 0.70 -14.01 20.31
N THR A 146 0.90 -14.79 19.24
CA THR A 146 -0.18 -15.52 18.56
C THR A 146 -0.78 -16.56 19.49
N HIS A 147 0.05 -17.30 20.24
CA HIS A 147 -0.39 -18.23 21.27
C HIS A 147 -1.19 -17.53 22.37
N ALA A 148 -0.75 -16.36 22.86
CA ALA A 148 -1.50 -15.59 23.86
C ALA A 148 -2.92 -15.19 23.40
N VAL A 149 -3.14 -15.07 22.09
CA VAL A 149 -4.46 -14.77 21.50
C VAL A 149 -5.26 -16.06 21.26
N LYS A 150 -4.65 -17.10 20.67
CA LYS A 150 -5.36 -18.26 20.11
C LYS A 150 -5.37 -19.52 20.97
N ASP A 151 -4.36 -19.73 21.80
CA ASP A 151 -4.21 -20.98 22.55
C ASP A 151 -5.30 -21.13 23.63
N PRO A 152 -5.55 -22.35 24.15
CA PRO A 152 -6.45 -22.55 25.28
C PRO A 152 -6.06 -21.67 26.48
N GLY A 153 -7.00 -20.89 27.01
CA GLY A 153 -6.75 -19.88 28.04
C GLY A 153 -6.21 -18.53 27.51
N GLY A 154 -6.14 -18.39 26.18
CA GLY A 154 -5.86 -17.15 25.47
C GLY A 154 -7.10 -16.26 25.33
N ILE A 155 -6.89 -15.09 24.73
CA ILE A 155 -7.93 -14.05 24.64
C ILE A 155 -9.15 -14.51 23.85
N HIS A 156 -8.96 -15.20 22.71
CA HIS A 156 -10.06 -15.63 21.86
C HIS A 156 -10.91 -16.75 22.53
N PRO A 157 -10.33 -17.85 23.05
CA PRO A 157 -11.12 -18.86 23.76
C PRO A 157 -11.83 -18.32 25.01
N ASP A 158 -11.19 -17.44 25.80
CA ASP A 158 -11.82 -16.83 26.97
C ASP A 158 -13.01 -15.94 26.56
N PHE A 159 -12.90 -15.22 25.44
CA PHE A 159 -14.01 -14.45 24.87
C PHE A 159 -15.17 -15.37 24.45
N MET A 160 -14.88 -16.45 23.74
CA MET A 160 -15.92 -17.40 23.31
C MET A 160 -16.61 -18.06 24.50
N ALA A 161 -15.88 -18.40 25.57
CA ALA A 161 -16.46 -18.91 26.81
C ALA A 161 -17.40 -17.89 27.49
N ALA A 162 -17.05 -16.60 27.45
CA ALA A 162 -17.94 -15.54 27.95
C ALA A 162 -19.21 -15.41 27.10
N VAL A 163 -19.11 -15.53 25.78
CA VAL A 163 -20.26 -15.57 24.87
C VAL A 163 -21.14 -16.79 25.16
N GLU A 164 -20.57 -17.98 25.30
CA GLU A 164 -21.30 -19.20 25.62
C GLU A 164 -22.04 -19.09 26.96
N THR A 165 -21.38 -18.52 27.97
CA THR A 165 -21.99 -18.26 29.29
C THR A 165 -23.19 -17.33 29.16
N PHE A 166 -23.06 -16.26 28.35
CA PHE A 166 -24.14 -15.31 28.10
C PHE A 166 -25.27 -15.92 27.24
N GLN A 167 -24.97 -16.82 26.30
CA GLN A 167 -25.96 -17.55 25.52
C GLN A 167 -26.75 -18.58 26.37
N ALA A 168 -26.16 -19.06 27.46
CA ALA A 168 -26.77 -20.06 28.35
C ALA A 168 -27.76 -19.47 29.37
N VAL A 169 -28.01 -18.15 29.36
CA VAL A 169 -28.97 -17.53 30.28
C VAL A 169 -30.39 -18.11 30.07
N PRO A 170 -31.16 -18.37 31.15
CA PRO A 170 -32.41 -19.11 31.07
C PRO A 170 -33.63 -18.26 30.62
N TYR A 171 -33.40 -17.04 30.17
CA TYR A 171 -34.43 -16.05 29.82
C TYR A 171 -34.14 -15.42 28.46
N ASP A 172 -35.15 -14.77 27.88
CA ASP A 172 -34.97 -14.00 26.65
C ASP A 172 -34.33 -12.65 26.96
N ILE A 173 -33.14 -12.39 26.43
CA ILE A 173 -32.37 -11.17 26.67
C ILE A 173 -33.10 -9.89 26.21
N LEU A 174 -34.02 -9.99 25.25
CA LEU A 174 -34.83 -8.85 24.80
C LEU A 174 -36.10 -8.64 25.64
N ASN A 175 -36.36 -9.50 26.63
CA ASN A 175 -37.44 -9.29 27.59
C ASN A 175 -37.06 -8.21 28.61
N ILE A 176 -37.75 -7.07 28.55
CA ILE A 176 -37.54 -5.94 29.47
C ILE A 176 -38.12 -6.15 30.87
N ASP A 177 -38.97 -7.16 31.05
CA ASP A 177 -39.53 -7.49 32.35
C ASP A 177 -38.55 -8.36 33.18
N GLU A 178 -37.37 -8.67 32.61
CA GLU A 178 -36.31 -9.44 33.25
C GLU A 178 -35.18 -8.51 33.73
N ASP A 179 -35.09 -8.37 35.05
CA ASP A 179 -34.13 -7.50 35.73
C ASP A 179 -32.71 -8.10 35.76
N ARG A 180 -32.57 -9.42 35.60
CA ARG A 180 -31.26 -10.12 35.64
C ARG A 180 -30.34 -9.77 34.48
N PHE A 181 -30.88 -9.31 33.36
CA PHE A 181 -30.08 -8.96 32.18
C PHE A 181 -29.05 -7.89 32.47
N ASP A 182 -29.40 -6.86 33.23
CA ASP A 182 -28.51 -5.72 33.43
C ASP A 182 -27.23 -6.14 34.20
N ASP A 183 -27.38 -7.05 35.17
CA ASP A 183 -26.28 -7.66 35.91
C ASP A 183 -25.44 -8.60 35.03
N ASP A 184 -26.09 -9.55 34.33
CA ASP A 184 -25.39 -10.49 33.44
C ASP A 184 -24.63 -9.76 32.31
N TYR A 185 -25.23 -8.69 31.76
CA TYR A 185 -24.62 -7.85 30.72
C TYR A 185 -23.48 -7.00 31.27
N TYR A 186 -23.60 -6.50 32.50
CA TYR A 186 -22.50 -5.82 33.17
C TYR A 186 -21.29 -6.74 33.37
N ASP A 187 -21.51 -7.98 33.81
CA ASP A 187 -20.45 -8.97 33.99
C ASP A 187 -19.78 -9.35 32.65
N PHE A 188 -20.58 -9.52 31.59
CA PHE A 188 -20.06 -9.70 30.23
C PHE A 188 -19.18 -8.52 29.81
N ARG A 189 -19.64 -7.28 29.97
CA ARG A 189 -18.85 -6.08 29.63
C ARG A 189 -17.57 -5.95 30.45
N CYS A 190 -17.59 -6.34 31.73
CA CYS A 190 -16.38 -6.37 32.56
C CYS A 190 -15.36 -7.36 32.00
N THR A 191 -15.82 -8.55 31.60
CA THR A 191 -14.98 -9.58 30.97
C THR A 191 -14.40 -9.08 29.65
N VAL A 192 -15.22 -8.48 28.78
CA VAL A 192 -14.77 -7.90 27.51
C VAL A 192 -13.71 -6.82 27.74
N LYS A 193 -13.93 -5.93 28.71
CA LYS A 193 -12.99 -4.85 29.02
C LYS A 193 -11.64 -5.39 29.50
N GLU A 194 -11.63 -6.45 30.30
CA GLU A 194 -10.38 -7.11 30.71
C GLU A 194 -9.65 -7.76 29.54
N LEU A 195 -10.39 -8.44 28.65
CA LEU A 195 -9.85 -9.04 27.43
C LEU A 195 -9.28 -7.99 26.46
N GLU A 196 -9.92 -6.82 26.35
CA GLU A 196 -9.40 -5.68 25.58
C GLU A 196 -8.07 -5.17 26.15
N ARG A 197 -7.91 -5.11 27.48
CA ARG A 197 -6.64 -4.70 28.11
C ARG A 197 -5.53 -5.71 27.82
N ARG A 198 -5.83 -7.01 27.92
CA ARG A 198 -4.88 -8.09 27.54
C ARG A 198 -4.49 -7.96 26.06
N LEU A 199 -5.46 -7.73 25.18
CA LEU A 199 -5.22 -7.55 23.75
C LEU A 199 -4.38 -6.31 23.47
N SER A 200 -4.64 -5.20 24.16
CA SER A 200 -3.87 -3.97 24.04
C SER A 200 -2.41 -4.18 24.44
N SER A 201 -2.17 -4.96 25.50
CA SER A 201 -0.80 -5.37 25.87
C SER A 201 -0.14 -6.21 24.78
N VAL A 202 -0.85 -7.16 24.17
CA VAL A 202 -0.32 -7.97 23.05
C VAL A 202 0.02 -7.07 21.86
N LEU A 203 -0.87 -6.16 21.50
CA LEU A 203 -0.69 -5.21 20.40
C LEU A 203 0.52 -4.29 20.65
N THR A 204 0.63 -3.75 21.87
CA THR A 204 1.77 -2.92 22.28
C THR A 204 3.10 -3.68 22.17
N GLN A 205 3.15 -4.92 22.66
CA GLN A 205 4.35 -5.75 22.55
C GLN A 205 4.67 -6.11 21.10
N ALA A 206 3.66 -6.45 20.29
CA ALA A 206 3.83 -6.74 18.88
C ALA A 206 4.39 -5.52 18.12
N PHE A 207 3.88 -4.32 18.45
CA PHE A 207 4.31 -3.06 17.86
C PHE A 207 5.75 -2.71 18.23
N GLU A 208 6.12 -2.88 19.50
CA GLU A 208 7.49 -2.65 19.99
C GLU A 208 8.50 -3.67 19.47
N ASP A 209 8.08 -4.89 19.14
CA ASP A 209 8.94 -5.93 18.55
C ASP A 209 9.34 -5.62 17.10
N GLN A 210 8.66 -4.68 16.43
CA GLN A 210 8.97 -4.32 15.05
C GLN A 210 10.00 -3.19 14.98
N ASP A 211 11.17 -3.49 14.41
CA ASP A 211 12.24 -2.50 14.19
C ASP A 211 11.98 -1.56 13.01
N THR A 212 11.03 -1.90 12.14
CA THR A 212 10.74 -1.10 10.93
C THR A 212 9.34 -0.51 11.00
N VAL A 213 9.20 0.73 10.52
CA VAL A 213 7.91 1.42 10.39
C VAL A 213 6.93 0.59 9.56
N ILE A 214 7.40 -0.07 8.50
CA ILE A 214 6.56 -0.96 7.67
C ILE A 214 6.08 -2.18 8.48
N GLY A 215 6.94 -2.76 9.33
CA GLY A 215 6.56 -3.84 10.24
C GLY A 215 5.49 -3.39 11.22
N GLN A 216 5.65 -2.21 11.82
CA GLN A 216 4.66 -1.60 12.73
C GLN A 216 3.30 -1.43 12.03
N PHE A 217 3.28 -0.97 10.77
CA PHE A 217 2.05 -0.90 9.97
C PHE A 217 1.39 -2.26 9.74
N LYS A 218 2.15 -3.32 9.46
CA LYS A 218 1.60 -4.67 9.29
C LYS A 218 0.92 -5.17 10.56
N VAL A 219 1.46 -4.83 11.73
CA VAL A 219 0.82 -5.16 13.01
C VAL A 219 -0.53 -4.43 13.13
N LEU A 220 -0.60 -3.13 12.81
CA LEU A 220 -1.87 -2.39 12.82
C LEU A 220 -2.90 -2.99 11.86
N GLU A 221 -2.50 -3.32 10.63
CA GLU A 221 -3.36 -3.98 9.62
C GLU A 221 -3.90 -5.34 10.13
N THR A 222 -3.09 -6.09 10.88
CA THR A 222 -3.48 -7.39 11.45
C THR A 222 -4.62 -7.25 12.48
N PHE A 223 -4.64 -6.15 13.23
CA PHE A 223 -5.63 -5.88 14.28
C PHE A 223 -6.69 -4.83 13.89
N GLU A 224 -6.80 -4.47 12.61
CA GLU A 224 -7.63 -3.35 12.09
C GLU A 224 -9.05 -3.32 12.68
N ALA A 225 -9.73 -4.48 12.73
CA ALA A 225 -11.11 -4.58 13.20
C ALA A 225 -11.32 -4.22 14.68
N LEU A 226 -10.24 -4.13 15.46
CA LEU A 226 -10.25 -3.89 16.91
C LEU A 226 -9.64 -2.53 17.27
N LEU A 227 -9.03 -1.81 16.31
CA LEU A 227 -8.36 -0.53 16.60
C LEU A 227 -9.33 0.58 17.02
N ASP A 228 -10.60 0.50 16.60
CA ASP A 228 -11.64 1.48 16.97
C ASP A 228 -12.12 1.36 18.43
N ARG A 229 -11.62 0.38 19.19
CA ARG A 229 -11.99 0.22 20.60
C ARG A 229 -11.32 1.30 21.44
N PRO A 230 -12.05 2.05 22.29
CA PRO A 230 -11.48 3.15 23.07
C PRO A 230 -10.24 2.77 23.88
N THR A 231 -10.29 1.61 24.57
CA THR A 231 -9.16 1.10 25.38
C THR A 231 -7.88 0.92 24.54
N ILE A 232 -8.03 0.46 23.29
CA ILE A 232 -6.92 0.18 22.37
C ILE A 232 -6.44 1.47 21.71
N GLN A 233 -7.36 2.34 21.31
CA GLN A 233 -7.07 3.64 20.70
C GLN A 233 -6.19 4.51 21.61
N ASP A 234 -6.50 4.57 22.90
CA ASP A 234 -5.73 5.34 23.89
C ASP A 234 -4.27 4.86 24.01
N GLU A 235 -4.02 3.55 23.83
CA GLU A 235 -2.65 3.02 23.79
C GLU A 235 -1.97 3.31 22.45
N LEU A 236 -2.68 3.15 21.33
CA LEU A 236 -2.18 3.37 19.99
C LEU A 236 -1.78 4.81 19.72
N GLU A 237 -2.50 5.79 20.27
CA GLU A 237 -2.15 7.21 20.08
C GLU A 237 -0.72 7.52 20.55
N ARG A 238 -0.29 6.91 21.66
CA ARG A 238 1.08 7.07 22.16
C ARG A 238 2.10 6.39 21.24
N LYS A 239 1.73 5.26 20.63
CA LYS A 239 2.59 4.49 19.71
C LYS A 239 2.72 5.13 18.33
N HIS A 240 1.68 5.79 17.84
CA HIS A 240 1.73 6.53 16.57
C HIS A 240 2.81 7.62 16.58
N ILE A 241 2.98 8.33 17.71
CA ILE A 241 4.04 9.34 17.85
C ILE A 241 5.43 8.69 17.73
N ALA A 242 5.66 7.59 18.45
CA ALA A 242 6.94 6.88 18.42
C ALA A 242 7.28 6.37 17.00
N MET A 243 6.28 5.89 16.26
CA MET A 243 6.45 5.48 14.87
C MET A 243 6.78 6.65 13.94
N VAL A 244 6.14 7.81 14.11
CA VAL A 244 6.48 9.03 13.35
C VAL A 244 7.92 9.46 13.64
N GLN A 245 8.36 9.39 14.90
CA GLN A 245 9.74 9.69 15.28
C GLN A 245 10.73 8.70 14.67
N GLY A 246 10.45 7.39 14.74
CA GLY A 246 11.27 6.35 14.11
C GLY A 246 11.37 6.51 12.59
N TYR A 247 10.28 6.92 11.93
CA TYR A 247 10.32 7.28 10.51
C TYR A 247 11.19 8.52 10.26
N GLY A 248 11.14 9.53 11.13
CA GLY A 248 12.04 10.68 11.09
C GLY A 248 13.52 10.30 11.20
N GLU A 249 13.86 9.29 12.00
CA GLU A 249 15.22 8.74 12.07
C GLU A 249 15.61 8.00 10.77
N ASP A 250 14.69 7.23 10.18
CA ASP A 250 14.93 6.55 8.90
C ASP A 250 15.15 7.55 7.76
N LEU A 251 14.40 8.66 7.74
CA LEU A 251 14.62 9.77 6.81
C LEU A 251 16.02 10.35 6.93
N LYS A 252 16.50 10.61 8.16
CA LYS A 252 17.86 11.09 8.40
C LYS A 252 18.91 10.11 7.90
N ARG A 253 18.69 8.80 8.11
CA ARG A 253 19.58 7.76 7.59
C ARG A 253 19.60 7.72 6.07
N VAL A 254 18.44 7.87 5.41
CA VAL A 254 18.37 7.96 3.95
C VAL A 254 19.10 9.21 3.44
N GLN A 255 18.93 10.35 4.13
CA GLN A 255 19.64 11.58 3.81
C GLN A 255 21.16 11.42 3.95
N GLU A 256 21.64 10.77 5.01
CA GLU A 256 23.07 10.49 5.21
C GLU A 256 23.64 9.58 4.11
N ILE A 257 22.93 8.51 3.75
CA ILE A 257 23.30 7.62 2.63
C ILE A 257 23.41 8.43 1.35
N PHE A 258 22.41 9.27 1.05
CA PHE A 258 22.41 10.10 -0.14
C PHE A 258 23.61 11.06 -0.15
N LEU A 259 23.82 11.83 0.92
CA LEU A 259 24.91 12.81 0.98
C LEU A 259 26.30 12.18 0.89
N THR A 260 26.49 11.01 1.50
CA THR A 260 27.78 10.31 1.52
C THR A 260 28.10 9.66 0.17
N GLN A 261 27.08 9.11 -0.50
CA GLN A 261 27.29 8.28 -1.69
C GLN A 261 26.93 8.98 -3.00
N ARG A 262 26.37 10.20 -3.00
CA ARG A 262 25.93 10.89 -4.24
C ARG A 262 27.04 11.09 -5.28
N GLU A 263 28.29 11.23 -4.84
CA GLU A 263 29.43 11.42 -5.76
C GLU A 263 29.86 10.09 -6.42
N ALA A 264 29.76 8.98 -5.68
CA ALA A 264 30.10 7.64 -6.13
C ALA A 264 29.03 6.64 -5.66
N PRO A 265 27.85 6.63 -6.31
CA PRO A 265 26.74 5.80 -5.85
C PRO A 265 27.07 4.31 -6.01
N PRO A 266 26.53 3.44 -5.15
CA PRO A 266 26.69 2.00 -5.30
C PRO A 266 25.94 1.51 -6.54
N ILE A 267 26.69 1.12 -7.57
CA ILE A 267 26.14 0.65 -8.84
C ILE A 267 26.27 -0.87 -8.92
N ALA A 268 25.17 -1.55 -9.22
CA ALA A 268 25.16 -2.99 -9.41
C ALA A 268 25.98 -3.42 -10.64
N HIS A 269 26.49 -4.66 -10.62
CA HIS A 269 27.30 -5.18 -11.72
C HIS A 269 26.50 -5.13 -13.05
N ASN A 270 27.19 -4.79 -14.14
CA ASN A 270 26.62 -4.57 -15.48
C ASN A 270 25.71 -3.34 -15.66
N LEU A 271 25.46 -2.53 -14.63
CA LEU A 271 24.78 -1.25 -14.82
C LEU A 271 25.77 -0.17 -15.28
N PRO A 272 25.39 0.66 -16.27
CA PRO A 272 26.16 1.84 -16.62
C PRO A 272 26.20 2.90 -15.49
N PRO A 273 27.20 3.79 -15.49
CA PRO A 273 27.37 4.84 -14.48
C PRO A 273 26.12 5.71 -14.23
N ILE A 274 25.54 6.29 -15.29
CA ILE A 274 24.40 7.22 -15.13
C ILE A 274 23.13 6.44 -14.73
N ALA A 275 22.79 5.41 -15.49
CA ALA A 275 21.58 4.60 -15.20
C ALA A 275 21.63 3.94 -13.83
N GLY A 276 22.82 3.52 -13.37
CA GLY A 276 23.06 3.01 -12.02
C GLY A 276 22.80 4.06 -10.95
N ALA A 277 23.34 5.27 -11.10
CA ALA A 277 23.10 6.39 -10.20
C ALA A 277 21.61 6.75 -10.10
N LEU A 278 20.90 6.79 -11.23
CA LEU A 278 19.46 7.05 -11.28
C LEU A 278 18.64 5.96 -10.59
N THR A 279 18.98 4.69 -10.83
CA THR A 279 18.30 3.55 -10.18
C THR A 279 18.48 3.57 -8.67
N TRP A 280 19.69 3.87 -8.20
CA TRP A 280 19.97 4.05 -6.77
C TRP A 280 19.18 5.20 -6.16
N CYS A 281 19.14 6.36 -6.82
CA CYS A 281 18.35 7.51 -6.37
C CYS A 281 16.86 7.18 -6.26
N ARG A 282 16.28 6.54 -7.28
CA ARG A 282 14.88 6.11 -7.27
C ARG A 282 14.57 5.11 -6.17
N GLY A 283 15.48 4.18 -5.87
CA GLY A 283 15.34 3.27 -4.73
C GLY A 283 15.25 4.00 -3.39
N LEU A 284 16.02 5.09 -3.21
CA LEU A 284 15.91 5.94 -2.02
C LEU A 284 14.57 6.70 -1.97
N LYS A 285 14.09 7.22 -3.11
CA LYS A 285 12.78 7.88 -3.21
C LYS A 285 11.64 6.93 -2.82
N GLU A 286 11.65 5.71 -3.37
CA GLU A 286 10.63 4.70 -3.08
C GLU A 286 10.63 4.31 -1.59
N ARG A 287 11.82 4.08 -1.01
CA ARG A 287 11.98 3.73 0.42
C ARG A 287 11.32 4.73 1.35
N ILE A 288 11.43 6.03 1.07
CA ILE A 288 10.84 7.07 1.94
C ILE A 288 9.37 7.35 1.59
N SER A 289 8.94 7.11 0.36
CA SER A 289 7.58 7.44 -0.10
C SER A 289 6.52 6.50 0.49
N VAL A 290 6.79 5.19 0.57
CA VAL A 290 5.80 4.21 1.04
C VAL A 290 5.38 4.44 2.50
N PRO A 291 6.30 4.61 3.48
CA PRO A 291 5.90 4.89 4.85
C PRO A 291 5.16 6.23 5.01
N MET A 292 5.54 7.27 4.24
CA MET A 292 4.83 8.56 4.27
C MET A 292 3.38 8.43 3.83
N ALA A 293 3.10 7.64 2.79
CA ALA A 293 1.74 7.39 2.32
C ALA A 293 0.90 6.73 3.43
N LYS A 294 1.42 5.67 4.05
CA LYS A 294 0.74 4.97 5.15
C LYS A 294 0.51 5.84 6.38
N ILE A 295 1.47 6.69 6.76
CA ILE A 295 1.29 7.63 7.89
C ILE A 295 0.16 8.62 7.62
N ARG A 296 -0.01 9.07 6.37
CA ARG A 296 -1.11 9.98 5.99
C ARG A 296 -2.48 9.30 6.05
N GLU A 297 -2.55 7.99 5.77
CA GLU A 297 -3.78 7.20 5.84
C GLU A 297 -4.30 7.01 7.27
N LEU A 298 -3.43 6.95 8.29
CA LEU A 298 -3.82 6.80 9.70
C LEU A 298 -4.66 7.95 10.26
N GLY A 299 -4.69 9.10 9.58
CA GLY A 299 -5.65 10.16 9.87
C GLY A 299 -5.04 11.55 10.02
N ARG A 300 -5.88 12.54 9.75
CA ARG A 300 -5.49 13.96 9.73
C ARG A 300 -5.02 14.46 11.11
N ALA A 301 -5.61 13.95 12.19
CA ALA A 301 -5.26 14.35 13.55
C ALA A 301 -3.81 14.03 13.92
N LEU A 302 -3.22 12.95 13.38
CA LEU A 302 -1.80 12.63 13.57
C LEU A 302 -0.93 13.62 12.79
N MET A 303 -1.28 13.91 11.54
CA MET A 303 -0.56 14.84 10.67
C MET A 303 -0.62 16.31 11.13
N ASP A 304 -1.62 16.66 11.94
CA ASP A 304 -1.74 18.01 12.50
C ASP A 304 -0.81 18.25 13.70
N ARG A 305 -0.22 17.19 14.28
CA ARG A 305 0.78 17.28 15.34
C ARG A 305 2.09 17.90 14.84
N GLU A 306 2.82 18.57 15.73
CA GLU A 306 4.05 19.28 15.36
C GLU A 306 5.14 18.30 14.89
N GLU A 307 5.27 17.14 15.54
CA GLU A 307 6.25 16.10 15.20
C GLU A 307 6.02 15.54 13.78
N ALA A 308 4.76 15.28 13.43
CA ALA A 308 4.41 14.79 12.10
C ALA A 308 4.64 15.84 11.01
N LYS A 309 4.37 17.12 11.32
CA LYS A 309 4.66 18.24 10.41
C LYS A 309 6.16 18.41 10.17
N GLU A 310 6.97 18.29 11.22
CA GLU A 310 8.44 18.33 11.15
C GLU A 310 8.95 17.23 10.20
N VAL A 311 8.54 15.99 10.44
CA VAL A 311 8.91 14.82 9.64
C VAL A 311 8.44 14.95 8.19
N ALA A 312 7.23 15.47 7.96
CA ALA A 312 6.72 15.73 6.63
C ALA A 312 7.55 16.77 5.86
N LYS A 313 7.99 17.85 6.52
CA LYS A 313 8.88 18.85 5.91
C LYS A 313 10.23 18.25 5.55
N VAL A 314 10.81 17.44 6.44
CA VAL A 314 12.07 16.74 6.19
C VAL A 314 11.94 15.81 4.98
N HIS A 315 10.88 15.00 4.92
CA HIS A 315 10.59 14.15 3.76
C HIS A 315 10.50 14.95 2.46
N THR A 316 9.74 16.05 2.44
CA THR A 316 9.62 16.89 1.23
C THR A 316 10.96 17.48 0.81
N THR A 317 11.80 17.89 1.77
CA THR A 317 13.14 18.43 1.49
C THR A 317 14.07 17.38 0.89
N ILE A 318 14.06 16.16 1.44
CA ILE A 318 14.86 15.04 0.92
C ILE A 318 14.36 14.63 -0.48
N MET A 319 13.04 14.53 -0.68
CA MET A 319 12.46 14.22 -1.99
C MET A 319 12.87 15.23 -3.06
N ALA A 320 12.81 16.53 -2.76
CA ALA A 320 13.26 17.58 -3.67
C ALA A 320 14.76 17.43 -4.01
N SER A 321 15.60 17.16 -3.00
CA SER A 321 17.04 16.95 -3.22
C SER A 321 17.35 15.72 -4.11
N LEU A 322 16.55 14.66 -3.97
CA LEU A 322 16.67 13.45 -4.81
C LEU A 322 16.19 13.71 -6.24
N GLU A 323 15.12 14.50 -6.42
CA GLU A 323 14.62 14.93 -7.73
C GLU A 323 15.62 15.83 -8.46
N ASP A 324 16.23 16.80 -7.76
CA ASP A 324 17.28 17.66 -8.32
C ASP A 324 18.49 16.84 -8.80
N PHE A 325 18.88 15.81 -8.04
CA PHE A 325 19.96 14.90 -8.43
C PHE A 325 19.61 14.04 -9.66
N GLU A 326 18.39 13.51 -9.71
CA GLU A 326 17.88 12.76 -10.86
C GLU A 326 17.89 13.62 -12.13
N GLN A 327 17.38 14.85 -12.04
CA GLN A 327 17.35 15.80 -13.15
C GLN A 327 18.77 16.18 -13.60
N ALA A 328 19.66 16.53 -12.66
CA ALA A 328 21.05 16.89 -12.98
C ALA A 328 21.80 15.75 -13.69
N LYS A 329 21.56 14.49 -13.30
CA LYS A 329 22.18 13.32 -13.95
C LYS A 329 21.64 13.05 -15.35
N ILE A 330 20.35 13.31 -15.58
CA ILE A 330 19.75 13.21 -16.92
C ILE A 330 20.32 14.29 -17.84
N GLU A 331 20.48 15.52 -17.34
CA GLU A 331 21.07 16.63 -18.09
C GLU A 331 22.56 16.41 -18.40
N GLU A 332 23.35 15.97 -17.41
CA GLU A 332 24.75 15.59 -17.58
C GLU A 332 24.90 14.55 -18.71
N TRP A 333 24.06 13.52 -18.67
CA TRP A 333 24.03 12.50 -19.71
C TRP A 333 23.68 13.11 -21.07
N GLY A 334 22.60 13.88 -21.19
CA GLY A 334 22.19 14.51 -22.44
C GLY A 334 23.31 15.36 -23.08
N SER A 335 24.01 16.16 -22.30
CA SER A 335 25.13 16.99 -22.76
C SER A 335 26.32 16.14 -23.24
N ASP A 336 26.68 15.09 -22.49
CA ASP A 336 27.75 14.14 -22.87
C ASP A 336 27.46 13.46 -24.22
N LEU A 337 26.19 13.16 -24.51
CA LEU A 337 25.77 12.56 -25.77
C LEU A 337 25.99 13.47 -26.96
N GLU A 338 25.56 14.73 -26.86
CA GLU A 338 25.68 15.71 -27.93
C GLU A 338 27.14 16.00 -28.27
N ALA A 339 28.01 16.04 -27.25
CA ALA A 339 29.43 16.32 -27.45
C ALA A 339 30.22 15.13 -28.04
N SER A 340 29.92 13.89 -27.61
CA SER A 340 30.84 12.77 -27.82
C SER A 340 30.33 11.67 -28.76
N SER A 341 29.03 11.50 -28.95
CA SER A 341 28.52 10.28 -29.62
C SER A 341 28.72 10.31 -31.15
N GLU A 342 28.49 11.46 -31.78
CA GLU A 342 28.61 11.60 -33.23
C GLU A 342 30.06 11.64 -33.73
N SER A 343 30.95 12.25 -32.95
CA SER A 343 32.38 12.35 -33.27
C SER A 343 33.05 10.97 -33.22
N LYS A 344 32.70 10.15 -32.22
CA LYS A 344 33.22 8.78 -32.06
C LYS A 344 32.80 7.83 -33.18
N LEU A 345 31.61 8.01 -33.74
CA LEU A 345 31.16 7.21 -34.90
C LEU A 345 31.91 7.56 -36.21
N ARG A 346 32.65 8.67 -36.24
CA ARG A 346 33.52 9.05 -37.39
C ARG A 346 34.94 8.51 -37.27
N LEU A 347 35.26 7.78 -36.20
CA LEU A 347 36.55 7.13 -36.05
C LEU A 347 36.68 5.93 -37.01
N PRO A 348 37.91 5.59 -37.44
CA PRO A 348 38.15 4.43 -38.29
C PRO A 348 37.82 3.14 -37.54
N LEU A 349 37.52 2.06 -38.28
CA LEU A 349 37.12 0.77 -37.70
C LEU A 349 38.24 0.06 -36.94
N LEU A 350 39.49 0.23 -37.40
CA LEU A 350 40.66 -0.45 -36.87
C LEU A 350 41.71 0.57 -36.42
N VAL A 351 42.49 0.21 -35.42
CA VAL A 351 43.68 0.95 -34.97
C VAL A 351 44.81 -0.06 -34.73
N ARG A 352 46.05 0.32 -35.03
CA ARG A 352 47.24 -0.47 -34.65
C ARG A 352 47.64 -0.12 -33.23
N GLY A 353 48.11 -1.12 -32.47
CA GLY A 353 48.69 -0.91 -31.14
C GLY A 353 49.73 0.21 -31.21
N SER A 354 49.44 1.33 -30.56
CA SER A 354 50.35 2.46 -30.45
C SER A 354 50.66 2.63 -28.98
N ASP A 355 51.63 1.84 -28.51
CA ASP A 355 52.33 2.15 -27.28
C ASP A 355 53.82 2.09 -27.59
N GLU A 356 54.52 3.20 -27.37
CA GLU A 356 55.97 3.34 -27.58
C GLU A 356 56.81 2.44 -26.64
N ALA A 357 56.16 1.59 -25.84
CA ALA A 357 56.76 0.74 -24.81
C ALA A 357 56.73 -0.76 -25.13
N THR A 358 56.12 -1.22 -26.23
CA THR A 358 56.02 -2.64 -26.54
C THR A 358 56.85 -3.03 -27.77
N THR A 359 57.41 -4.24 -27.72
CA THR A 359 58.36 -4.78 -28.72
C THR A 359 57.86 -4.58 -30.16
N GLU A 360 58.77 -4.47 -31.14
CA GLU A 360 58.46 -4.18 -32.55
C GLU A 360 57.37 -5.07 -33.20
N LEU A 361 57.04 -6.23 -32.60
CA LEU A 361 55.92 -7.08 -32.98
C LEU A 361 54.55 -6.55 -32.49
N GLU A 362 54.45 -6.03 -31.28
CA GLU A 362 53.19 -5.60 -30.67
C GLU A 362 52.63 -4.32 -31.32
N GLY A 363 53.51 -3.42 -31.79
CA GLY A 363 53.13 -2.25 -32.58
C GLY A 363 52.55 -2.57 -33.97
N ARG A 364 52.59 -3.84 -34.40
CA ARG A 364 51.96 -4.32 -35.64
C ARG A 364 50.59 -4.95 -35.42
N LEU A 365 50.20 -5.23 -34.17
CA LEU A 365 48.92 -5.85 -33.84
C LEU A 365 47.77 -4.86 -34.05
N LEU A 366 46.65 -5.38 -34.57
CA LEU A 366 45.43 -4.62 -34.80
C LEU A 366 44.49 -4.74 -33.61
N HIS A 367 43.67 -3.71 -33.41
CA HIS A 367 42.54 -3.70 -32.50
C HIS A 367 41.33 -3.07 -33.18
N VAL A 368 40.13 -3.55 -32.83
CA VAL A 368 38.88 -2.95 -33.29
C VAL A 368 38.63 -1.67 -32.49
N ASN A 369 38.49 -0.57 -33.20
CA ASN A 369 38.34 0.76 -32.63
C ASN A 369 36.86 1.08 -32.41
N PHE A 370 36.21 0.30 -31.55
CA PHE A 370 34.86 0.61 -31.06
C PHE A 370 34.97 1.24 -29.67
N ASP A 371 34.78 2.56 -29.60
CA ASP A 371 35.01 3.32 -28.36
C ASP A 371 34.14 2.79 -27.21
N PRO A 372 34.72 2.50 -26.03
CA PRO A 372 33.98 2.00 -24.87
C PRO A 372 32.81 2.90 -24.44
N ALA A 373 32.86 4.22 -24.72
CA ALA A 373 31.77 5.12 -24.44
C ALA A 373 30.54 4.87 -25.32
N LEU A 374 30.70 4.35 -26.55
CA LEU A 374 29.56 3.92 -27.38
C LEU A 374 28.91 2.66 -26.81
N VAL A 375 29.70 1.72 -26.26
CA VAL A 375 29.15 0.56 -25.55
C VAL A 375 28.36 1.01 -24.31
N ARG A 376 28.92 1.96 -23.54
CA ARG A 376 28.26 2.58 -22.39
C ARG A 376 26.93 3.23 -22.80
N LEU A 377 26.96 4.05 -23.84
CA LEU A 377 25.78 4.72 -24.41
C LEU A 377 24.66 3.73 -24.75
N LEU A 378 24.98 2.70 -25.53
CA LEU A 378 23.99 1.70 -25.95
C LEU A 378 23.37 0.96 -24.76
N ARG A 379 24.12 0.76 -23.67
CA ARG A 379 23.60 0.19 -22.44
C ARG A 379 22.75 1.21 -21.68
N GLU A 380 23.18 2.47 -21.58
CA GLU A 380 22.43 3.55 -20.90
C GLU A 380 21.07 3.76 -21.54
N VAL A 381 20.98 3.88 -22.87
CA VAL A 381 19.69 4.03 -23.56
C VAL A 381 18.75 2.86 -23.25
N LYS A 382 19.27 1.62 -23.20
CA LYS A 382 18.45 0.46 -22.83
C LYS A 382 17.86 0.59 -21.43
N TYR A 383 18.66 1.02 -20.45
CA TYR A 383 18.20 1.16 -19.07
C TYR A 383 17.28 2.38 -18.88
N PHE A 384 17.51 3.49 -19.58
CA PHE A 384 16.61 4.65 -19.56
C PHE A 384 15.21 4.26 -20.06
N LEU A 385 15.13 3.50 -21.15
CA LEU A 385 13.85 2.97 -21.66
C LEU A 385 13.17 2.01 -20.66
N LEU A 386 13.94 1.23 -19.90
CA LEU A 386 13.39 0.33 -18.87
C LEU A 386 12.90 1.10 -17.63
N LEU A 387 13.49 2.26 -17.36
CA LEU A 387 13.12 3.17 -16.28
C LEU A 387 12.04 4.18 -16.71
N ASP A 388 11.45 4.04 -17.90
CA ASP A 388 10.46 4.97 -18.45
C ASP A 388 10.96 6.43 -18.45
N LEU A 389 12.26 6.64 -18.71
CA LEU A 389 12.89 7.95 -18.85
C LEU A 389 12.91 8.41 -20.30
N GLU A 390 12.84 9.73 -20.51
CA GLU A 390 12.98 10.33 -21.83
C GLU A 390 14.42 10.19 -22.36
N VAL A 391 14.54 9.82 -23.63
CA VAL A 391 15.81 9.59 -24.33
C VAL A 391 15.88 10.53 -25.53
N PRO A 392 16.95 11.34 -25.70
CA PRO A 392 17.15 12.15 -26.89
C PRO A 392 17.10 11.34 -28.18
N GLU A 393 16.47 11.89 -29.22
CA GLU A 393 16.29 11.20 -30.50
C GLU A 393 17.62 10.75 -31.14
N SER A 394 18.69 11.52 -30.96
CA SER A 394 20.04 11.20 -31.44
C SER A 394 20.55 9.87 -30.85
N ALA A 395 20.47 9.71 -29.53
CA ALA A 395 20.86 8.50 -28.83
C ALA A 395 19.94 7.31 -29.15
N PHE A 396 18.64 7.56 -29.29
CA PHE A 396 17.68 6.54 -29.69
C PHE A 396 17.95 5.99 -31.09
N ASN A 397 18.31 6.86 -32.05
CA ASN A 397 18.67 6.44 -33.40
C ASN A 397 19.96 5.61 -33.44
N ILE A 398 20.97 5.97 -32.64
CA ILE A 398 22.19 5.14 -32.48
C ILE A 398 21.83 3.77 -31.89
N TYR A 399 20.91 3.72 -30.93
CA TYR A 399 20.45 2.48 -30.30
C TYR A 399 19.69 1.56 -31.27
N LYS A 400 18.96 2.08 -32.27
CA LYS A 400 18.35 1.24 -33.32
C LYS A 400 19.38 0.39 -34.07
N SER A 401 20.57 0.96 -34.31
CA SER A 401 21.68 0.27 -34.97
C SER A 401 22.54 -0.59 -34.03
N ALA A 402 22.19 -0.68 -32.73
CA ALA A 402 22.98 -1.41 -31.74
C ALA A 402 23.22 -2.88 -32.09
N LYS A 403 22.22 -3.56 -32.65
CA LYS A 403 22.34 -4.95 -33.08
C LYS A 403 23.37 -5.09 -34.20
N GLN A 404 23.34 -4.17 -35.16
CA GLN A 404 24.29 -4.14 -36.28
C GLN A 404 25.71 -3.89 -35.79
N PHE A 405 25.91 -2.89 -34.91
CA PHE A 405 27.24 -2.62 -34.34
C PHE A 405 27.80 -3.81 -33.57
N ARG A 406 26.97 -4.54 -32.80
CA ARG A 406 27.43 -5.75 -32.09
C ARG A 406 27.89 -6.84 -33.06
N THR A 407 27.14 -7.09 -34.14
CA THR A 407 27.53 -8.08 -35.16
C THR A 407 28.81 -7.68 -35.90
N GLN A 408 28.94 -6.40 -36.28
CA GLN A 408 30.12 -5.88 -36.97
C GLN A 408 31.37 -5.89 -36.09
N THR A 409 31.24 -5.49 -34.83
CA THR A 409 32.35 -5.50 -33.85
C THR A 409 32.85 -6.93 -33.62
N ALA A 410 31.95 -7.89 -33.38
CA ALA A 410 32.32 -9.29 -33.19
C ALA A 410 33.01 -9.90 -34.43
N ALA A 411 32.57 -9.54 -35.64
CA ALA A 411 33.18 -10.03 -36.88
C ALA A 411 34.56 -9.41 -37.15
N LEU A 412 34.74 -8.12 -36.82
CA LEU A 412 36.03 -7.45 -36.88
C LEU A 412 37.00 -8.00 -35.83
N ASP A 413 36.53 -8.26 -34.60
CA ASP A 413 37.36 -8.82 -33.53
C ASP A 413 37.89 -10.21 -33.92
N LEU A 414 37.04 -11.07 -34.50
CA LEU A 414 37.47 -12.38 -35.00
C LEU A 414 38.53 -12.23 -36.10
N MET A 415 38.34 -11.32 -37.04
CA MET A 415 39.28 -11.07 -38.15
C MET A 415 40.63 -10.55 -37.63
N VAL A 416 40.59 -9.60 -36.71
CA VAL A 416 41.77 -9.03 -36.06
C VAL A 416 42.51 -10.08 -35.24
N GLN A 417 41.80 -10.92 -34.48
CA GLN A 417 42.39 -12.03 -33.74
C GLN A 417 43.12 -13.01 -34.68
N MET A 418 42.48 -13.41 -35.79
CA MET A 418 43.11 -14.30 -36.78
C MET A 418 44.36 -13.69 -37.41
N TYR A 419 44.31 -12.41 -37.81
CA TYR A 419 45.46 -11.71 -38.38
C TYR A 419 46.60 -11.54 -37.36
N ASN A 420 46.27 -11.18 -36.12
CA ASN A 420 47.26 -11.05 -35.04
C ASN A 420 47.88 -12.40 -34.67
N GLN A 421 47.10 -13.49 -34.69
CA GLN A 421 47.60 -14.84 -34.48
C GLN A 421 48.59 -15.25 -35.58
N MET A 422 48.24 -15.00 -36.85
CA MET A 422 49.13 -15.26 -37.99
C MET A 422 50.44 -14.48 -37.86
N LEU A 423 50.42 -13.23 -37.39
CA LEU A 423 51.65 -12.45 -37.18
C LEU A 423 52.51 -12.93 -36.01
N ASN A 424 51.89 -13.44 -34.94
CA ASN A 424 52.61 -13.93 -33.75
C ASN A 424 53.18 -15.33 -33.92
N GLU A 425 52.52 -16.19 -34.71
CA GLU A 425 52.94 -17.59 -34.93
C GLU A 425 53.89 -17.77 -36.12
N MET A 426 54.13 -16.73 -36.92
CA MET A 426 54.96 -16.79 -38.13
C MET A 426 56.46 -16.91 -37.82
N LEU A 427 57.10 -17.97 -38.34
CA LEU A 427 58.55 -18.15 -38.20
C LEU A 427 59.33 -17.23 -39.16
N PRO A 428 60.55 -16.79 -38.82
CA PRO A 428 61.37 -15.91 -39.67
C PRO A 428 61.65 -16.44 -41.08
N VAL A 429 61.60 -17.77 -41.26
CA VAL A 429 61.78 -18.46 -42.55
C VAL A 429 60.51 -18.48 -43.42
N GLU A 430 59.34 -18.27 -42.81
CA GLU A 430 58.02 -18.23 -43.47
C GLU A 430 57.64 -16.81 -43.90
N ALA A 431 58.21 -15.80 -43.22
CA ALA A 431 58.00 -14.39 -43.52
C ALA A 431 58.23 -13.98 -45.00
N PRO A 432 59.24 -14.49 -45.73
CA PRO A 432 59.43 -14.17 -47.14
C PRO A 432 58.36 -14.80 -48.06
N LEU A 433 57.84 -15.97 -47.71
CA LEU A 433 56.83 -16.71 -48.49
C LEU A 433 55.45 -16.04 -48.39
N LEU A 434 55.08 -15.59 -47.20
CA LEU A 434 53.80 -14.93 -46.92
C LEU A 434 53.80 -13.43 -47.24
N LYS A 435 54.97 -12.83 -47.51
CA LYS A 435 55.13 -11.38 -47.76
C LYS A 435 54.17 -10.82 -48.81
N GLN A 436 53.93 -11.56 -49.89
CA GLN A 436 53.05 -11.11 -50.97
C GLN A 436 51.57 -11.14 -50.58
N GLN A 437 51.15 -12.13 -49.76
CA GLN A 437 49.77 -12.22 -49.27
C GLN A 437 49.52 -11.22 -48.13
N LEU A 438 50.47 -11.07 -47.21
CA LEU A 438 50.46 -10.03 -46.18
C LEU A 438 50.33 -8.63 -46.78
N ALA A 439 51.07 -8.34 -47.86
CA ALA A 439 50.97 -7.04 -48.53
C ALA A 439 49.58 -6.76 -49.13
N LYS A 440 48.88 -7.80 -49.63
CA LYS A 440 47.51 -7.67 -50.12
C LYS A 440 46.51 -7.45 -48.98
N ILE A 441 46.66 -8.18 -47.88
CA ILE A 441 45.85 -8.04 -46.68
C ILE A 441 46.06 -6.63 -46.09
N ASP A 442 47.31 -6.18 -45.95
CA ASP A 442 47.66 -4.84 -45.47
C ASP A 442 47.08 -3.74 -46.35
N ALA A 443 47.10 -3.90 -47.68
CA ALA A 443 46.51 -2.92 -48.60
C ALA A 443 44.99 -2.74 -48.41
N LEU A 444 44.28 -3.81 -48.04
CA LEU A 444 42.86 -3.72 -47.69
C LEU A 444 42.65 -3.17 -46.29
N LEU A 445 43.45 -3.62 -45.31
CA LEU A 445 43.40 -3.12 -43.94
C LEU A 445 43.63 -1.61 -43.85
N VAL A 446 44.44 -1.01 -44.75
CA VAL A 446 44.60 0.45 -44.85
C VAL A 446 43.26 1.17 -45.04
N LYS A 447 42.31 0.57 -45.78
CA LYS A 447 40.95 1.13 -45.95
C LYS A 447 40.19 1.13 -44.62
N GLY A 448 40.28 0.06 -43.84
CA GLY A 448 39.70 -0.03 -42.48
C GLY A 448 40.38 0.85 -41.44
N LEU A 449 41.66 1.19 -41.65
CA LEU A 449 42.47 2.04 -40.78
C LEU A 449 42.28 3.54 -41.05
N ARG A 450 41.88 3.95 -42.26
CA ARG A 450 41.86 5.37 -42.66
C ARG A 450 40.58 5.86 -43.33
N GLU A 451 39.87 5.01 -44.06
CA GLU A 451 38.78 5.45 -44.95
C GLU A 451 37.39 5.05 -44.46
N ILE A 452 37.26 3.85 -43.88
CA ILE A 452 35.97 3.31 -43.43
C ILE A 452 35.74 3.69 -41.97
N THR A 453 34.57 4.30 -41.72
CA THR A 453 34.13 4.70 -40.38
C THR A 453 32.87 3.92 -39.98
N TRP A 454 32.48 3.99 -38.70
CA TRP A 454 31.27 3.32 -38.20
C TRP A 454 29.94 3.84 -38.79
N LYS A 455 29.96 4.98 -39.51
CA LYS A 455 28.79 5.48 -40.28
C LYS A 455 28.73 4.95 -41.72
N SER A 456 29.76 4.26 -42.21
CA SER A 456 29.85 3.81 -43.60
C SER A 456 28.95 2.58 -43.87
N SER A 457 28.26 2.54 -45.01
CA SER A 457 27.41 1.40 -45.39
C SER A 457 28.19 0.18 -45.90
N GLY A 458 29.45 0.37 -46.33
CA GLY A 458 30.34 -0.66 -46.88
C GLY A 458 31.13 -1.48 -45.85
N ILE A 459 30.79 -1.40 -44.56
CA ILE A 459 31.51 -2.13 -43.49
C ILE A 459 31.39 -3.64 -43.68
N ASN A 460 30.20 -4.14 -44.01
CA ASN A 460 29.96 -5.58 -44.12
C ASN A 460 30.70 -6.20 -45.32
N THR A 461 30.79 -5.49 -46.45
CA THR A 461 31.55 -5.94 -47.62
C THR A 461 33.05 -5.93 -47.33
N PHE A 462 33.54 -4.89 -46.64
CA PHE A 462 34.93 -4.83 -46.20
C PHE A 462 35.31 -5.98 -45.26
N ILE A 463 34.44 -6.30 -44.29
CA ILE A 463 34.65 -7.43 -43.37
C ILE A 463 34.70 -8.75 -44.16
N ALA A 464 33.78 -8.97 -45.10
CA ALA A 464 33.72 -10.20 -45.89
C ALA A 464 34.96 -10.39 -46.78
N ASP A 465 35.37 -9.34 -47.50
CA ASP A 465 36.53 -9.38 -48.40
C ASP A 465 37.83 -9.61 -47.60
N THR A 466 37.97 -8.94 -46.46
CA THR A 466 39.17 -9.07 -45.62
C THR A 466 39.22 -10.43 -44.92
N GLN A 467 38.08 -10.94 -44.42
CA GLN A 467 38.01 -12.27 -43.82
C GLN A 467 38.30 -13.39 -44.82
N ALA A 468 37.86 -13.26 -46.08
CA ALA A 468 38.16 -14.24 -47.13
C ALA A 468 39.67 -14.31 -47.39
N LEU A 469 40.33 -13.17 -47.55
CA LEU A 469 41.79 -13.10 -47.77
C LEU A 469 42.62 -13.56 -46.57
N VAL A 470 42.17 -13.29 -45.35
CA VAL A 470 42.85 -13.76 -44.12
C VAL A 470 42.64 -15.27 -43.90
N ARG A 471 41.61 -15.88 -44.49
CA ARG A 471 41.40 -17.34 -44.47
C ARG A 471 42.13 -18.09 -45.58
N GLU A 472 42.37 -17.44 -46.71
CA GLU A 472 43.10 -18.01 -47.86
C GLU A 472 44.62 -17.97 -47.69
N ALA A 473 45.13 -17.03 -46.89
CA ALA A 473 46.53 -16.95 -46.46
C ALA A 473 46.79 -17.90 -45.28
#